data_AF-A0A2K9NWH9-F1
#
_entry.id   AF-A0A2K9NWH9-F1
#
_cell.length_a   1.000
_cell.length_b   1.000
_cell.length_c   1.000
_cell.angle_alpha   90.00
_cell.angle_beta   90.00
_cell.angle_gamma   90.00
#
_symmetry.space_group_name_H-M   'P 1'
#
loop_
_entity.id
_entity.type
_entity.pdbx_description
1 polymer ?
#
loop_
_entity_poly.entity_id
_entity_poly.type
_entity_poly.pdbx_seq_one_letter_code
_entity_poly.pdbx_strand_id
1 'polypeptide(L)'
;MFKDSIVQKFSEDGHEFTLTHYFDTTLCYEQIKTEAEAYWETKGKKDAEANYLFDNETSWSLGQMLKGQGFELGFTVVEMDGKFLAAAGLRKHDDDETICLSRFFGIPSLYPYGNAFILPLHIKLSKDNGYKSTIITFNPYNEHLLNYYTRILPRKTDRISLMVYEEIKNFKSLGLQTINHTEQFVLAYSF
;
A
#
# COMPACT_ATOMS: atom_id res chain seq x y z
N MET A 1 18.90 17.37 -8.05
CA MET A 1 18.54 16.20 -8.88
C MET A 1 17.80 15.26 -7.95
N PHE A 2 16.47 15.28 -7.96
CA PHE A 2 15.70 14.32 -7.16
C PHE A 2 15.93 12.94 -7.79
N LYS A 3 16.21 11.92 -6.98
CA LYS A 3 16.28 10.56 -7.49
C LYS A 3 14.88 10.17 -7.93
N ASP A 4 14.75 9.54 -9.09
CA ASP A 4 13.45 9.06 -9.61
C ASP A 4 12.84 7.98 -8.70
N SER A 5 13.67 7.36 -7.86
CA SER A 5 13.25 6.37 -6.86
C SER A 5 14.16 6.31 -5.63
N ILE A 6 13.62 5.71 -4.56
CA ILE A 6 14.37 5.21 -3.41
C ILE A 6 14.39 3.68 -3.49
N VAL A 7 15.59 3.08 -3.40
CA VAL A 7 15.77 1.62 -3.38
C VAL A 7 16.37 1.20 -2.05
N GLN A 8 15.74 0.25 -1.38
CA GLN A 8 16.22 -0.39 -0.16
C GLN A 8 16.34 -1.89 -0.39
N LYS A 9 17.48 -2.48 -0.01
CA LYS A 9 17.72 -3.92 -0.06
C LYS A 9 18.05 -4.43 1.32
N PHE A 10 17.44 -5.55 1.71
CA PHE A 10 17.68 -6.20 2.99
C PHE A 10 17.33 -7.69 2.91
N SER A 11 17.68 -8.45 3.94
CA SER A 11 17.34 -9.86 4.03
C SER A 11 16.48 -10.13 5.25
N GLU A 12 15.46 -10.97 5.10
CA GLU A 12 14.58 -11.40 6.18
C GLU A 12 14.17 -12.85 5.94
N ASP A 13 14.10 -13.66 7.00
CA ASP A 13 13.72 -15.09 6.93
C ASP A 13 14.43 -15.92 5.82
N GLY A 14 15.66 -15.56 5.48
CA GLY A 14 16.47 -16.25 4.45
C GLY A 14 16.23 -15.80 3.01
N HIS A 15 15.41 -14.77 2.79
CA HIS A 15 15.08 -14.22 1.47
C HIS A 15 15.68 -12.82 1.29
N GLU A 16 16.02 -12.44 0.05
CA GLU A 16 16.39 -11.06 -0.29
C GLU A 16 15.14 -10.26 -0.62
N PHE A 17 14.96 -9.11 0.01
CA PHE A 17 13.89 -8.17 -0.27
C PHE A 17 14.44 -6.91 -0.93
N THR A 18 13.75 -6.47 -1.98
CA THR A 18 13.96 -5.15 -2.60
C THR A 18 12.69 -4.33 -2.45
N LEU A 19 12.83 -3.16 -1.82
CA LEU A 19 11.81 -2.13 -1.75
C LEU A 19 12.19 -1.01 -2.70
N THR A 20 11.35 -0.74 -3.68
CA THR A 20 11.54 0.40 -4.60
C THR A 20 10.35 1.34 -4.49
N HIS A 21 10.61 2.57 -4.06
CA HIS A 21 9.62 3.64 -4.04
C HIS A 21 9.85 4.57 -5.23
N TYR A 22 8.89 4.63 -6.13
CA TYR A 22 8.91 5.42 -7.35
C TYR A 22 8.18 6.75 -7.12
N PHE A 23 8.88 7.87 -7.32
CA PHE A 23 8.24 9.19 -7.29
C PHE A 23 7.53 9.49 -8.60
N ASP A 24 8.07 9.00 -9.72
CA ASP A 24 7.36 8.91 -10.99
C ASP A 24 6.68 7.54 -11.08
N THR A 25 5.37 7.50 -10.86
CA THR A 25 4.61 6.24 -10.81
C THR A 25 4.45 5.56 -12.18
N THR A 26 4.77 6.24 -13.28
CA THR A 26 4.74 5.62 -14.62
C THR A 26 5.85 4.58 -14.77
N LEU A 27 6.95 4.72 -14.02
CA LEU A 27 8.10 3.82 -14.08
C LEU A 27 7.77 2.40 -13.59
N CYS A 28 6.80 2.25 -12.70
CA CYS A 28 6.34 0.93 -12.24
C CYS A 28 5.09 0.42 -12.96
N TYR A 29 4.48 1.21 -13.85
CA TYR A 29 3.17 0.89 -14.43
C TYR A 29 3.11 -0.50 -15.07
N GLU A 30 4.05 -0.81 -15.97
CA GLU A 30 4.04 -2.08 -16.72
C GLU A 30 4.28 -3.29 -15.82
N GLN A 31 5.14 -3.14 -14.80
CA GLN A 31 5.36 -4.18 -13.79
C GLN A 31 4.06 -4.47 -13.05
N ILE A 32 3.39 -3.44 -12.50
CA ILE A 32 2.16 -3.65 -11.72
C ILE A 32 1.02 -4.16 -12.61
N LYS A 33 0.92 -3.69 -13.85
CA LYS A 33 -0.05 -4.21 -14.83
C LYS A 33 0.12 -5.72 -15.00
N THR A 34 1.33 -6.14 -15.36
CA THR A 34 1.66 -7.54 -15.63
C THR A 34 1.33 -8.43 -14.43
N GLU A 35 1.76 -8.02 -13.24
CA GLU A 35 1.59 -8.81 -12.01
C GLU A 35 0.12 -8.85 -11.55
N ALA A 36 -0.61 -7.74 -11.68
CA ALA A 36 -2.02 -7.69 -11.34
C ALA A 36 -2.86 -8.55 -12.28
N GLU A 37 -2.67 -8.41 -13.60
CA GLU A 37 -3.43 -9.15 -14.61
C GLU A 37 -3.16 -10.66 -14.51
N ALA A 38 -1.90 -11.06 -14.34
CA ALA A 38 -1.54 -12.47 -14.13
C ALA A 38 -2.20 -13.05 -12.87
N TYR A 39 -2.22 -12.30 -11.77
CA TYR A 39 -2.91 -12.74 -10.54
C TYR A 39 -4.41 -12.91 -10.76
N TRP A 40 -5.09 -11.95 -11.40
CA TRP A 40 -6.54 -12.04 -11.60
C TRP A 40 -6.94 -13.14 -12.58
N GLU A 41 -6.16 -13.34 -13.65
CA GLU A 41 -6.34 -14.44 -14.60
C GLU A 41 -6.29 -15.79 -13.88
N THR A 42 -5.27 -16.01 -13.04
CA THR A 42 -5.13 -17.27 -12.28
C THR A 42 -6.24 -17.50 -11.26
N LYS A 43 -6.88 -16.43 -10.75
CA LYS A 43 -7.96 -16.53 -9.75
C LYS A 43 -9.35 -16.61 -10.35
N GLY A 44 -9.51 -16.41 -11.66
CA GLY A 44 -10.83 -16.39 -12.32
C GLY A 44 -11.80 -15.36 -11.73
N LYS A 45 -11.29 -14.32 -11.06
CA LYS A 45 -12.08 -13.31 -10.35
C LYS A 45 -12.24 -12.06 -11.21
N LYS A 46 -13.48 -11.74 -11.59
CA LYS A 46 -13.83 -10.56 -12.40
C LYS A 46 -14.22 -9.33 -11.57
N ASP A 47 -14.72 -9.51 -10.34
CA ASP A 47 -15.31 -8.41 -9.56
C ASP A 47 -14.30 -7.45 -8.93
N ALA A 48 -13.03 -7.85 -8.85
CA ALA A 48 -11.94 -7.00 -8.38
C ALA A 48 -11.32 -6.15 -9.50
N GLU A 49 -11.78 -6.31 -10.74
CA GLU A 49 -11.25 -5.60 -11.89
C GLU A 49 -11.36 -4.07 -11.66
N ALA A 50 -12.50 -3.51 -11.24
CA ALA A 50 -12.68 -2.05 -11.21
C ALA A 50 -11.55 -1.22 -10.54
N ASN A 51 -11.04 -1.64 -9.38
CA ASN A 51 -9.97 -0.93 -8.66
C ASN A 51 -8.56 -1.23 -9.19
N TYR A 52 -8.39 -2.33 -9.92
CA TYR A 52 -7.11 -2.81 -10.45
C TYR A 52 -7.08 -2.86 -11.98
N LEU A 53 -8.07 -2.28 -12.66
CA LEU A 53 -8.12 -2.23 -14.12
C LEU A 53 -7.06 -1.25 -14.63
N PHE A 54 -6.29 -1.73 -15.60
CA PHE A 54 -5.22 -0.95 -16.23
C PHE A 54 -5.67 -0.24 -17.51
N ASP A 55 -6.67 -0.81 -18.20
CA ASP A 55 -7.17 -0.32 -19.47
C ASP A 55 -8.59 0.31 -19.36
N ASN A 56 -9.10 0.52 -18.14
CA ASN A 56 -10.36 1.22 -17.90
C ASN A 56 -10.13 2.76 -17.85
N GLU A 57 -11.06 3.55 -18.37
CA GLU A 57 -11.04 5.02 -18.35
C GLU A 57 -11.39 5.64 -16.99
N THR A 58 -11.71 4.80 -16.01
CA THR A 58 -12.08 5.23 -14.67
C THR A 58 -10.87 5.84 -13.95
N SER A 59 -10.91 7.15 -13.69
CA SER A 59 -9.79 7.92 -13.15
C SER A 59 -9.25 7.44 -11.78
N TRP A 60 -10.08 6.76 -11.00
CA TRP A 60 -9.73 6.23 -9.68
C TRP A 60 -9.26 4.76 -9.68
N SER A 61 -9.20 4.12 -10.85
CA SER A 61 -8.61 2.78 -11.02
C SER A 61 -7.08 2.85 -10.85
N LEU A 62 -6.47 1.76 -10.37
CA LEU A 62 -5.03 1.72 -10.12
C LEU A 62 -4.21 2.10 -11.37
N GLY A 63 -4.56 1.58 -12.55
CA GLY A 63 -3.81 1.89 -13.77
C GLY A 63 -3.86 3.35 -14.15
N GLN A 64 -5.05 3.98 -14.11
CA GLN A 64 -5.18 5.41 -14.38
C GLN A 64 -4.45 6.26 -13.33
N MET A 65 -4.50 5.86 -12.06
CA MET A 65 -3.75 6.53 -11.00
C MET A 65 -2.23 6.42 -11.21
N LEU A 66 -1.71 5.27 -11.64
CA LEU A 66 -0.28 5.11 -11.94
C LEU A 66 0.15 5.93 -13.17
N LYS A 67 -0.63 5.91 -14.26
CA LYS A 67 -0.37 6.71 -15.47
C LYS A 67 -0.47 8.21 -15.22
N GLY A 68 -1.46 8.62 -14.44
CA GLY A 68 -1.80 10.02 -14.18
C GLY A 68 -1.10 10.64 -12.97
N GLN A 69 -0.11 9.96 -12.37
CA GLN A 69 0.58 10.43 -11.14
C GLN A 69 -0.39 10.73 -9.98
N GLY A 70 -1.44 9.90 -9.85
CA GLY A 70 -2.46 10.02 -8.80
C GLY A 70 -1.98 9.65 -7.38
N PHE A 71 -0.69 9.34 -7.24
CA PHE A 71 -0.01 9.15 -5.97
C PHE A 71 1.08 10.21 -5.83
N GLU A 72 0.69 11.36 -5.27
CA GLU A 72 1.48 12.60 -5.27
C GLU A 72 2.81 12.47 -4.52
N LEU A 73 2.90 11.48 -3.64
CA LEU A 73 4.08 11.15 -2.86
C LEU A 73 4.71 9.82 -3.26
N GLY A 74 4.30 9.25 -4.39
CA GLY A 74 4.90 8.08 -5.01
C GLY A 74 4.22 6.73 -4.72
N PHE A 75 4.78 5.69 -5.32
CA PHE A 75 4.26 4.32 -5.27
C PHE A 75 5.38 3.33 -4.94
N THR A 76 5.15 2.45 -3.97
CA THR A 76 6.14 1.51 -3.47
C THR A 76 5.86 0.11 -3.97
N VAL A 77 6.90 -0.56 -4.45
CA VAL A 77 6.90 -1.98 -4.85
C VAL A 77 7.84 -2.75 -3.93
N VAL A 78 7.39 -3.94 -3.53
CA VAL A 78 8.16 -4.92 -2.75
C VAL A 78 8.37 -6.15 -3.60
N GLU A 79 9.62 -6.58 -3.67
CA GLU A 79 10.03 -7.81 -4.32
C GLU A 79 10.73 -8.72 -3.31
N MET A 80 10.56 -10.03 -3.47
CA MET A 80 11.23 -11.08 -2.71
C MET A 80 11.95 -12.01 -3.69
N ASP A 81 13.26 -12.15 -3.55
CA ASP A 81 14.14 -12.88 -4.47
C ASP A 81 13.93 -12.49 -5.94
N GLY A 82 13.74 -11.20 -6.19
CA GLY A 82 13.50 -10.63 -7.52
C GLY A 82 12.10 -10.89 -8.09
N LYS A 83 11.15 -11.38 -7.28
CA LYS A 83 9.75 -11.57 -7.69
C LYS A 83 8.83 -10.58 -6.99
N PHE A 84 7.84 -10.07 -7.71
CA PHE A 84 6.82 -9.19 -7.16
C PHE A 84 6.09 -9.83 -5.96
N LEU A 85 5.90 -9.03 -4.91
CA LEU A 85 5.22 -9.47 -3.69
C LEU A 85 3.97 -8.63 -3.41
N ALA A 86 4.16 -7.30 -3.32
CA ALA A 86 3.11 -6.35 -3.04
C ALA A 86 3.52 -4.95 -3.51
N ALA A 87 2.54 -4.07 -3.63
CA ALA A 87 2.76 -2.66 -3.87
C ALA A 87 1.64 -1.80 -3.29
N ALA A 88 1.94 -0.54 -3.01
CA ALA A 88 0.94 0.42 -2.59
C ALA A 88 1.40 1.85 -2.80
N GLY A 89 0.44 2.76 -2.87
CA GLY A 89 0.68 4.18 -3.06
C GLY A 89 0.68 4.99 -1.78
N LEU A 90 1.40 6.11 -1.82
CA LEU A 90 1.37 7.16 -0.82
C LEU A 90 0.75 8.41 -1.45
N ARG A 91 -0.30 8.93 -0.82
CA ARG A 91 -1.08 10.04 -1.38
C ARG A 91 -1.18 11.19 -0.42
N LYS A 92 -1.32 12.39 -0.96
CA LYS A 92 -1.76 13.54 -0.17
C LYS A 92 -3.25 13.38 0.13
N HIS A 93 -3.66 13.58 1.39
CA HIS A 93 -5.08 13.75 1.74
C HIS A 93 -5.43 15.23 1.81
N ASP A 94 -4.68 15.98 2.62
CA ASP A 94 -4.75 17.43 2.75
C ASP A 94 -3.33 18.00 3.02
N ASP A 95 -3.22 19.26 3.45
CA ASP A 95 -1.92 19.90 3.68
C ASP A 95 -1.13 19.34 4.87
N ASP A 96 -1.79 18.66 5.80
CA ASP A 96 -1.20 18.14 7.04
C ASP A 96 -1.24 16.59 7.12
N GLU A 97 -2.00 15.93 6.26
CA GLU A 97 -2.26 14.49 6.32
C GLU A 97 -2.04 13.76 4.99
N THR A 98 -1.50 12.54 5.09
CA THR A 98 -1.32 11.61 3.95
C THR A 98 -2.14 10.35 4.09
N ILE A 99 -2.39 9.65 2.98
CA ILE A 99 -2.97 8.30 2.94
C ILE A 99 -1.88 7.27 2.64
N CYS A 100 -1.55 6.45 3.63
CA CYS A 100 -0.66 5.30 3.53
C CYS A 100 -1.37 4.10 2.90
N LEU A 101 -0.59 3.20 2.29
CA LEU A 101 -1.06 1.95 1.70
C LEU A 101 -2.27 2.13 0.76
N SER A 102 -2.36 3.29 0.10
CA SER A 102 -3.46 3.57 -0.81
C SER A 102 -3.38 2.61 -2.00
N ARG A 103 -4.50 1.96 -2.33
CA ARG A 103 -4.56 0.94 -3.39
C ARG A 103 -3.53 -0.19 -3.18
N PHE A 104 -3.36 -0.64 -1.94
CA PHE A 104 -2.53 -1.80 -1.64
C PHE A 104 -2.93 -3.00 -2.51
N PHE A 105 -1.95 -3.55 -3.22
CA PHE A 105 -2.05 -4.74 -4.05
C PHE A 105 -1.00 -5.75 -3.58
N GLY A 106 -1.31 -7.04 -3.66
CA GLY A 106 -0.33 -8.08 -3.39
C GLY A 106 -0.95 -9.47 -3.42
N ILE A 107 -0.11 -10.46 -3.21
CA ILE A 107 -0.55 -11.85 -3.05
C ILE A 107 -1.08 -12.02 -1.61
N PRO A 108 -2.31 -12.52 -1.38
CA PRO A 108 -2.91 -12.57 -0.03
C PRO A 108 -2.06 -13.25 1.04
N SER A 109 -1.38 -14.35 0.70
CA SER A 109 -0.48 -15.06 1.62
C SER A 109 0.76 -14.27 1.99
N LEU A 110 1.09 -13.22 1.23
CA LEU A 110 2.26 -12.36 1.40
C LEU A 110 1.90 -10.94 1.87
N TYR A 111 0.61 -10.66 2.12
CA TYR A 111 0.18 -9.38 2.71
C TYR A 111 0.96 -8.98 3.95
N PRO A 112 1.30 -9.87 4.90
CA PRO A 112 2.09 -9.49 6.07
C PRO A 112 3.41 -8.82 5.69
N TYR A 113 4.15 -9.35 4.72
CA TYR A 113 5.43 -8.81 4.26
C TYR A 113 5.24 -7.44 3.60
N GLY A 114 4.27 -7.32 2.69
CA GLY A 114 3.98 -6.04 2.04
C GLY A 114 3.63 -4.95 3.06
N ASN A 115 2.84 -5.29 4.07
CA ASN A 115 2.51 -4.36 5.15
C ASN A 115 3.71 -4.05 6.05
N ALA A 116 4.50 -5.05 6.42
CA ALA A 116 5.64 -4.90 7.32
C ALA A 116 6.73 -3.99 6.74
N PHE A 117 6.83 -3.92 5.41
CA PHE A 117 7.90 -3.18 4.75
C PHE A 117 7.41 -1.86 4.14
N ILE A 118 6.23 -1.83 3.50
CA ILE A 118 5.72 -0.61 2.86
C ILE A 118 5.26 0.40 3.91
N LEU A 119 4.56 -0.04 4.96
CA LEU A 119 3.97 0.88 5.93
C LEU A 119 5.03 1.74 6.66
N PRO A 120 6.12 1.18 7.22
CA PRO A 120 7.18 2.00 7.83
C PRO A 120 7.79 3.01 6.85
N LEU A 121 7.99 2.60 5.59
CA LEU A 121 8.53 3.50 4.57
C LEU A 121 7.57 4.67 4.30
N HIS A 122 6.28 4.39 4.14
CA HIS A 122 5.30 5.45 3.90
C HIS A 122 5.19 6.42 5.08
N ILE A 123 5.13 5.91 6.32
CA ILE A 123 5.15 6.73 7.55
C ILE A 123 6.37 7.64 7.55
N LYS A 124 7.56 7.09 7.26
CA LYS A 124 8.81 7.84 7.19
C LYS A 124 8.75 8.92 6.11
N LEU A 125 8.30 8.60 4.90
CA LEU A 125 8.21 9.54 3.79
C LEU A 125 7.22 10.67 4.07
N SER A 126 6.07 10.38 4.67
CA SER A 126 5.11 11.40 5.10
C SER A 126 5.75 12.37 6.09
N LYS A 127 6.45 11.84 7.10
CA LYS A 127 7.16 12.67 8.09
C LYS A 127 8.27 13.52 7.45
N ASP A 128 9.07 12.92 6.58
CA ASP A 128 10.18 13.61 5.90
C ASP A 128 9.69 14.71 4.94
N ASN A 129 8.46 14.59 4.42
CA ASN A 129 7.81 15.60 3.58
C ASN A 129 7.04 16.67 4.40
N GLY A 130 7.14 16.63 5.74
CA GLY A 130 6.60 17.68 6.61
C GLY A 130 5.13 17.56 6.99
N TYR A 131 4.48 16.43 6.67
CA TYR A 131 3.12 16.16 7.12
C TYR A 131 3.08 15.93 8.64
N LYS A 132 1.92 16.14 9.26
CA LYS A 132 1.69 16.00 10.72
C LYS A 132 1.05 14.67 11.10
N SER A 133 0.31 14.07 10.17
CA SER A 133 -0.31 12.75 10.36
C SER A 133 -0.32 11.93 9.08
N THR A 134 -0.59 10.64 9.24
CA THR A 134 -1.00 9.77 8.15
C THR A 134 -2.15 8.88 8.55
N ILE A 135 -2.98 8.53 7.58
CA ILE A 135 -4.10 7.59 7.74
C ILE A 135 -3.92 6.34 6.88
N ILE A 136 -4.56 5.26 7.30
CA ILE A 136 -4.89 4.08 6.49
C ILE A 136 -6.41 4.01 6.42
N THR A 137 -6.95 3.85 5.21
CA THR A 137 -8.40 3.83 4.99
C THR A 137 -8.89 2.48 4.49
N PHE A 138 -10.07 2.08 4.95
CA PHE A 138 -10.71 0.84 4.58
C PHE A 138 -12.14 1.08 4.11
N ASN A 139 -12.48 0.52 2.95
CA ASN A 139 -13.81 0.52 2.37
C ASN A 139 -14.28 -0.94 2.20
N PRO A 140 -15.49 -1.20 1.68
CA PRO A 140 -16.00 -2.57 1.50
C PRO A 140 -15.10 -3.48 0.64
N TYR A 141 -14.24 -2.94 -0.22
CA TYR A 141 -13.33 -3.74 -1.06
C TYR A 141 -12.11 -4.25 -0.31
N ASN A 142 -11.60 -3.52 0.68
CA ASN A 142 -10.40 -3.87 1.45
C ASN A 142 -10.67 -4.08 2.95
N GLU A 143 -11.94 -4.24 3.36
CA GLU A 143 -12.33 -4.54 4.74
C GLU A 143 -11.64 -5.79 5.31
N HIS A 144 -11.29 -6.76 4.46
CA HIS A 144 -10.50 -7.92 4.87
C HIS A 144 -9.12 -7.55 5.48
N LEU A 145 -8.50 -6.45 5.03
CA LEU A 145 -7.27 -5.91 5.63
C LEU A 145 -7.52 -5.31 7.01
N LEU A 146 -8.65 -4.63 7.21
CA LEU A 146 -9.04 -4.12 8.53
C LEU A 146 -9.23 -5.27 9.53
N ASN A 147 -9.90 -6.35 9.10
CA ASN A 147 -10.06 -7.56 9.91
C ASN A 147 -8.71 -8.20 10.25
N TYR A 148 -7.76 -8.21 9.30
CA TYR A 148 -6.40 -8.67 9.55
C TYR A 148 -5.74 -7.87 10.68
N TYR A 149 -5.74 -6.53 10.60
CA TYR A 149 -5.10 -5.68 11.62
C TYR A 149 -5.75 -5.76 13.00
N THR A 150 -7.09 -5.78 13.06
CA THR A 150 -7.82 -5.64 14.34
C THR A 150 -8.04 -6.96 15.07
N ARG A 151 -8.11 -8.09 14.35
CA ARG A 151 -8.50 -9.39 14.94
C ARG A 151 -7.43 -10.47 14.85
N ILE A 152 -6.72 -10.52 13.73
CA ILE A 152 -5.80 -11.62 13.41
C ILE A 152 -4.40 -11.28 13.92
N LEU A 153 -3.90 -10.10 13.58
CA LEU A 153 -2.54 -9.66 13.87
C LEU A 153 -2.16 -9.69 15.37
N PRO A 154 -3.03 -9.27 16.33
CA PRO A 154 -2.68 -9.29 17.75
C PRO A 154 -2.43 -10.69 18.34
N ARG A 155 -2.73 -11.76 17.59
CA ARG A 155 -2.52 -13.16 18.03
C ARG A 155 -1.09 -13.67 17.79
N LYS A 156 -0.22 -12.87 17.16
CA LYS A 156 1.26 -12.98 17.14
C LYS A 156 1.82 -14.39 16.92
N THR A 157 1.82 -14.87 15.67
CA THR A 157 2.31 -16.21 15.32
C THR A 157 3.72 -16.24 14.72
N ASP A 158 4.21 -15.12 14.17
CA ASP A 158 5.47 -15.05 13.43
C ASP A 158 6.10 -13.63 13.47
N ARG A 159 7.37 -13.52 13.08
CA ARG A 159 8.18 -12.29 13.14
C ARG A 159 7.61 -11.16 12.28
N ILE A 160 7.16 -11.46 11.07
CA ILE A 160 6.62 -10.47 10.13
C ILE A 160 5.32 -9.88 10.68
N SER A 161 4.44 -10.73 11.20
CA SER A 161 3.22 -10.30 11.91
C SER A 161 3.53 -9.40 13.11
N LEU A 162 4.63 -9.67 13.84
CA LEU A 162 5.07 -8.78 14.92
C LEU A 162 5.50 -7.41 14.41
N MET A 163 6.25 -7.33 13.31
CA MET A 163 6.66 -6.06 12.71
C MET A 163 5.47 -5.18 12.34
N VAL A 164 4.47 -5.76 11.66
CA VAL A 164 3.24 -5.04 11.32
C VAL A 164 2.51 -4.58 12.60
N TYR A 165 2.44 -5.44 13.62
CA TYR A 165 1.74 -5.12 14.87
C TYR A 165 2.38 -3.93 15.59
N GLU A 166 3.70 -3.90 15.64
CA GLU A 166 4.47 -2.85 16.32
C GLU A 166 4.26 -1.48 15.68
N GLU A 167 4.01 -1.42 14.37
CA GLU A 167 3.60 -0.21 13.68
C GLU A 167 2.13 0.13 13.95
N ILE A 168 1.22 -0.84 13.70
CA ILE A 168 -0.22 -0.64 13.74
C ILE A 168 -0.73 -0.27 15.14
N LYS A 169 -0.10 -0.75 16.22
CA LYS A 169 -0.51 -0.41 17.59
C LYS A 169 -0.41 1.09 17.92
N ASN A 170 0.34 1.85 17.13
CA ASN A 170 0.48 3.30 17.28
C ASN A 170 -0.63 4.07 16.53
N PHE A 171 -1.41 3.39 15.68
CA PHE A 171 -2.55 3.99 15.01
C PHE A 171 -3.78 4.01 15.94
N LYS A 172 -4.51 5.13 15.91
CA LYS A 172 -5.80 5.31 16.60
C LYS A 172 -6.94 5.15 15.60
N SER A 173 -7.99 4.44 16.00
CA SER A 173 -9.21 4.37 15.20
C SER A 173 -9.99 5.69 15.29
N LEU A 174 -10.36 6.24 14.13
CA LEU A 174 -11.26 7.38 14.01
C LEU A 174 -12.69 6.97 13.62
N GLY A 175 -12.96 5.66 13.54
CA GLY A 175 -14.24 5.13 13.07
C GLY A 175 -14.48 5.38 11.57
N LEU A 176 -15.76 5.49 11.18
CA LEU A 176 -16.16 5.82 9.81
C LEU A 176 -16.00 7.31 9.56
N GLN A 177 -15.34 7.65 8.47
CA GLN A 177 -15.10 9.01 7.99
C GLN A 177 -15.40 9.08 6.48
N THR A 178 -15.81 10.25 5.99
CA THR A 178 -15.93 10.46 4.54
C THR A 178 -14.59 10.91 3.98
N ILE A 179 -13.92 10.02 3.24
CA ILE A 179 -12.64 10.29 2.58
C ILE A 179 -12.87 10.20 1.06
N ASN A 180 -12.55 11.27 0.32
CA ASN A 180 -12.73 11.36 -1.14
C ASN A 180 -14.15 10.94 -1.58
N HIS A 181 -15.17 11.51 -0.94
CA HIS A 181 -16.60 11.25 -1.20
C HIS A 181 -17.08 9.82 -0.90
N THR A 182 -16.27 9.00 -0.23
CA THR A 182 -16.61 7.62 0.13
C THR A 182 -16.51 7.46 1.64
N GLU A 183 -17.50 6.81 2.26
CA GLU A 183 -17.42 6.43 3.67
C GLU A 183 -16.40 5.29 3.83
N GLN A 184 -15.43 5.49 4.71
CA GLN A 184 -14.31 4.59 4.94
C GLN A 184 -14.00 4.51 6.44
N PHE A 185 -13.65 3.34 6.93
CA PHE A 185 -13.08 3.20 8.26
C PHE A 185 -11.64 3.72 8.25
N VAL A 186 -11.26 4.50 9.26
CA VAL A 186 -9.96 5.20 9.28
C VAL A 186 -9.16 4.83 10.53
N LEU A 187 -7.89 4.51 10.30
CA LEU A 187 -6.84 4.42 11.31
C LEU A 187 -5.86 5.59 11.10
N ALA A 188 -5.54 6.36 12.14
CA ALA A 188 -4.69 7.54 12.05
C ALA A 188 -3.45 7.43 12.94
N TYR A 189 -2.30 7.87 12.43
CA TYR A 189 -1.02 7.99 13.14
C TYR A 189 -0.58 9.45 13.11
N SER A 190 -0.20 10.00 14.27
CA SER A 190 0.36 11.35 14.41
C SER A 190 1.85 11.27 14.72
N PHE A 191 2.68 12.11 14.08
CA PHE A 191 4.15 12.05 14.15
C PHE A 191 4.79 12.75 15.35
#